data_AF-A0A7C9E7P7-F1
#
_entry.id   AF-A0A7C9E7P7-F1
#
_cell.length_a   1.000
_cell.length_b   1.000
_cell.length_c   1.000
_cell.angle_alpha   90.00
_cell.angle_beta   90.00
_cell.angle_gamma   90.00
#
_symmetry.space_group_name_H-M   'P 1'
#
loop_
_entity.id
_entity.type
_entity.pdbx_description
1 polymer ?
#
loop_
_entity_poly.entity_id
_entity_poly.type
_entity_poly.pdbx_seq_one_letter_code
_entity_poly.pdbx_strand_id
1 'polypeptide(L)'
;DFFWRCFPDGKGVFNNVTKNVICTGDKGVIKEGHKSFPSGHTSWSFAGLGFLAWYMSGKVRAFDRRGHVAKLCIVFAPILLAAMVAVSRVDDYWHHWQDVFAGGLIGLVVASFCYLQF
;
A
#
# COMPACT_ATOMS: atom_id res chain seq x y z
N ASP A 1 10.20 -10.57 -8.48
CA ASP A 1 10.45 -9.25 -9.10
C ASP A 1 11.88 -8.72 -8.85
N PHE A 2 12.33 -8.55 -7.59
CA PHE A 2 13.70 -8.05 -7.29
C PHE A 2 14.83 -8.76 -8.05
N PHE A 3 14.78 -10.09 -8.19
CA PHE A 3 15.79 -10.87 -8.91
C PHE A 3 16.01 -10.35 -10.35
N TRP A 4 14.93 -10.11 -11.09
CA TRP A 4 14.99 -9.65 -12.49
C TRP A 4 15.41 -8.19 -12.61
N ARG A 5 15.10 -7.36 -11.59
CA ARG A 5 15.59 -5.97 -11.49
C ARG A 5 17.09 -5.92 -11.21
N CYS A 6 17.59 -6.86 -10.42
CA CYS A 6 19.00 -6.99 -10.04
C CYS A 6 19.85 -7.65 -11.15
N PHE A 7 19.29 -8.67 -11.82
CA PHE A 7 19.93 -9.48 -12.86
C PHE A 7 19.08 -9.47 -14.15
N PRO A 8 19.18 -8.42 -14.97
CA PRO A 8 18.44 -8.36 -16.24
C PRO A 8 18.86 -9.45 -17.24
N ASP A 9 20.07 -10.01 -17.08
CA ASP A 9 20.60 -11.14 -17.83
C ASP A 9 20.17 -12.51 -17.28
N GLY A 10 19.43 -12.53 -16.17
CA GLY A 10 18.92 -13.75 -15.51
C GLY A 10 20.00 -14.57 -14.80
N LYS A 11 21.24 -14.08 -14.70
CA LYS A 11 22.35 -14.78 -14.05
C LYS A 11 22.62 -14.19 -12.68
N GLY A 12 22.24 -14.93 -11.63
CA GLY A 12 22.50 -14.55 -10.26
C GLY A 12 24.01 -14.59 -9.93
N VAL A 13 24.63 -13.43 -9.81
CA VAL A 13 26.03 -13.29 -9.37
C VAL A 13 26.07 -12.91 -7.90
N PHE A 14 26.77 -13.72 -7.10
CA PHE A 14 26.91 -13.53 -5.66
C PHE A 14 28.38 -13.45 -5.28
N ASN A 15 28.68 -12.67 -4.24
CA ASN A 15 30.02 -12.62 -3.67
C ASN A 15 30.34 -13.93 -2.93
N ASN A 16 31.45 -14.59 -3.27
CA ASN A 16 31.83 -15.88 -2.69
C ASN A 16 32.13 -15.86 -1.18
N VAL A 17 32.41 -14.68 -0.60
CA VAL A 17 32.72 -14.53 0.83
C VAL A 17 31.52 -14.02 1.61
N THR A 18 30.94 -12.90 1.17
CA THR A 18 29.84 -12.24 1.91
C THR A 18 28.46 -12.79 1.57
N LYS A 19 28.35 -13.62 0.52
CA LYS A 19 27.07 -14.07 -0.06
C LYS A 19 26.13 -12.94 -0.50
N ASN A 20 26.63 -11.70 -0.54
CA ASN A 20 25.87 -10.56 -0.99
C ASN A 20 25.62 -10.65 -2.50
N VAL A 21 24.44 -10.18 -2.90
CA VAL A 21 24.03 -10.09 -4.29
C VAL A 21 24.81 -8.98 -5.01
N ILE A 22 25.36 -9.28 -6.18
CA ILE A 22 26.09 -8.30 -7.01
C ILE A 22 25.20 -7.94 -8.19
N CYS A 23 24.35 -6.93 -8.02
CA CYS A 23 23.41 -6.52 -9.07
C CYS A 23 24.12 -5.83 -10.24
N THR A 24 23.68 -6.16 -11.45
CA THR A 24 24.16 -5.61 -12.72
C THR A 24 23.14 -4.67 -13.39
N GLY A 25 21.90 -4.67 -12.91
CA GLY A 25 20.82 -3.77 -13.39
C GLY A 25 20.98 -2.31 -12.99
N ASP A 26 19.99 -1.50 -13.35
CA ASP A 26 19.97 -0.07 -13.05
C ASP A 26 19.88 0.19 -11.54
N LYS A 27 20.78 1.04 -11.02
CA LYS A 27 20.87 1.33 -9.57
C LYS A 27 19.59 1.95 -9.00
N GLY A 28 18.87 2.75 -9.79
CA GLY A 28 17.62 3.38 -9.38
C GLY A 28 16.51 2.34 -9.21
N VAL A 29 16.32 1.48 -10.22
CA VAL A 29 15.32 0.40 -10.20
C VAL A 29 15.61 -0.63 -9.10
N ILE A 30 16.89 -0.96 -8.87
CA ILE A 30 17.31 -1.85 -7.78
C ILE A 30 17.02 -1.24 -6.41
N LYS A 31 17.30 0.05 -6.22
CA LYS A 31 17.00 0.77 -4.98
C LYS A 31 15.49 0.75 -4.70
N GLU A 32 14.67 0.90 -5.74
CA GLU A 32 13.22 0.85 -5.61
C GLU A 32 12.71 -0.57 -5.34
N GLY A 33 13.34 -1.58 -5.95
CA GLY A 33 13.09 -2.98 -5.65
C GLY A 33 13.37 -3.37 -4.19
N HIS A 34 14.36 -2.76 -3.53
CA HIS A 34 14.60 -2.98 -2.10
C HIS A 34 13.51 -2.37 -1.20
N LYS A 35 12.76 -1.39 -1.68
CA LYS A 35 11.69 -0.70 -0.95
C LYS A 35 10.30 -1.25 -1.26
N SER A 36 10.22 -2.38 -1.96
CA SER A 36 8.94 -2.90 -2.45
C SER A 36 8.01 -3.33 -1.32
N PHE A 37 8.53 -3.87 -0.22
CA PHE A 37 7.73 -4.34 0.92
C PHE A 37 7.95 -3.50 2.18
N PRO A 38 6.87 -3.04 2.86
CA PRO A 38 5.48 -2.95 2.38
C PRO A 38 5.30 -1.81 1.37
N SER A 39 4.23 -1.82 0.59
CA SER A 39 3.96 -0.77 -0.41
C SER A 39 3.69 0.59 0.27
N GLY A 40 4.62 1.53 0.10
CA GLY A 40 4.50 2.89 0.64
C GLY A 40 3.30 3.67 0.07
N HIS A 41 3.10 3.63 -1.25
CA HIS A 41 1.94 4.28 -1.88
C HIS A 41 0.61 3.79 -1.30
N THR A 42 0.53 2.48 -1.05
CA THR A 42 -0.67 1.87 -0.50
C THR A 42 -0.87 2.29 0.95
N SER A 43 0.17 2.20 1.79
CA SER A 43 0.06 2.56 3.21
C SER A 43 -0.31 4.02 3.44
N TRP A 44 0.29 4.96 2.69
CA TRP A 44 -0.05 6.37 2.76
C TRP A 44 -1.48 6.66 2.32
N SER A 45 -1.94 6.00 1.25
CA SER A 45 -3.30 6.17 0.74
C SER A 45 -4.35 5.67 1.74
N PHE A 46 -4.14 4.47 2.30
CA PHE A 46 -5.05 3.91 3.31
C PHE A 46 -4.98 4.67 4.65
N ALA A 47 -3.85 5.24 5.04
CA ALA A 47 -3.76 6.09 6.22
C ALA A 47 -4.60 7.36 6.07
N GLY A 48 -4.41 8.11 4.98
CA GLY A 48 -5.10 9.39 4.75
C GLY A 48 -6.59 9.21 4.44
N LEU A 49 -6.91 8.37 3.46
CA LEU A 49 -8.30 8.15 3.04
C LEU A 49 -9.07 7.28 4.03
N GLY A 50 -8.40 6.38 4.76
CA GLY A 50 -8.99 5.65 5.86
C GLY A 50 -9.39 6.57 7.01
N PHE A 51 -8.53 7.52 7.38
CA PHE A 51 -8.89 8.54 8.37
C PHE A 51 -10.05 9.41 7.89
N LEU A 52 -10.05 9.82 6.62
CA LEU A 52 -11.15 10.58 6.03
C LEU A 52 -12.47 9.81 6.07
N ALA A 53 -12.45 8.51 5.78
CA ALA A 53 -13.63 7.64 5.86
C ALA A 53 -14.18 7.58 7.29
N TRP A 54 -13.32 7.39 8.30
CA TRP A 54 -13.70 7.44 9.71
C TRP A 54 -14.31 8.79 10.11
N TYR A 55 -13.66 9.88 9.72
CA TYR A 55 -14.14 11.24 9.97
C TYR A 55 -15.53 11.49 9.38
N MET A 56 -15.72 11.13 8.10
CA MET A 56 -17.01 11.26 7.42
C MET A 56 -18.08 10.41 8.11
N SER A 57 -17.75 9.17 8.51
CA SER A 57 -18.66 8.27 9.22
C SER A 57 -19.23 8.89 10.50
N GLY A 58 -18.37 9.54 11.29
CA GLY A 58 -18.79 10.30 12.47
C GLY A 58 -19.66 11.51 12.13
N LYS A 59 -19.28 12.30 11.12
CA LYS A 59 -20.01 13.52 10.72
C LYS A 59 -21.41 13.26 10.18
N VAL A 60 -21.57 12.27 9.29
CA VAL A 60 -22.89 11.94 8.71
C VAL A 60 -23.73 11.03 9.62
N ARG A 61 -23.16 10.63 10.76
CA ARG A 61 -23.73 9.65 11.69
C ARG A 61 -24.19 8.42 10.91
N ALA A 62 -23.25 7.77 10.24
CA ALA A 62 -23.53 6.67 9.32
C ALA A 62 -24.31 5.52 10.00
N PHE A 63 -24.12 5.35 11.31
CA PHE A 63 -24.73 4.29 12.11
C PHE A 63 -25.90 4.78 13.02
N ASP A 64 -26.64 5.81 12.61
CA ASP A 64 -27.77 6.38 13.37
C ASP A 64 -29.06 5.53 13.37
N ARG A 65 -28.99 4.26 12.95
CA ARG A 65 -30.11 3.31 12.81
C ARG A 65 -31.24 3.75 11.86
N ARG A 66 -31.09 4.86 11.15
CA ARG A 66 -32.08 5.36 10.16
C ARG A 66 -31.89 4.77 8.76
N GLY A 67 -30.84 4.00 8.51
CA GLY A 67 -30.69 3.17 7.30
C GLY A 67 -30.63 3.93 5.97
N HIS A 68 -29.80 4.97 5.86
CA HIS A 68 -29.64 5.70 4.59
C HIS A 68 -28.38 5.23 3.83
N VAL A 69 -28.57 4.52 2.71
CA VAL A 69 -27.47 3.96 1.89
C VAL A 69 -26.50 5.05 1.39
N ALA A 70 -27.00 6.23 1.06
CA ALA A 70 -26.17 7.36 0.60
C ALA A 70 -25.06 7.73 1.60
N LYS A 71 -25.31 7.58 2.91
CA LYS A 71 -24.29 7.80 3.95
C LYS A 71 -23.16 6.81 3.84
N LEU A 72 -23.47 5.53 3.57
CA LEU A 72 -22.47 4.49 3.38
C LEU A 72 -21.66 4.75 2.10
N CYS A 73 -22.28 5.18 1.01
CA CYS A 73 -21.56 5.55 -0.21
C CYS A 73 -20.53 6.66 0.05
N ILE A 74 -20.89 7.70 0.82
CA ILE A 74 -19.98 8.78 1.21
C ILE A 74 -18.81 8.25 2.05
N VAL A 75 -19.06 7.33 2.98
CA VAL A 75 -18.03 6.74 3.85
C VAL A 75 -17.11 5.78 3.08
N PHE A 76 -17.63 5.01 2.13
CA PHE A 76 -16.84 4.05 1.36
C PHE A 76 -16.06 4.69 0.20
N ALA A 77 -16.48 5.85 -0.32
CA ALA A 77 -15.80 6.47 -1.46
C ALA A 77 -14.29 6.72 -1.23
N PRO A 78 -13.83 7.26 -0.08
CA PRO A 78 -12.39 7.40 0.20
C PRO A 78 -11.66 6.06 0.23
N ILE A 79 -12.26 5.01 0.81
CA ILE A 79 -11.65 3.67 0.85
C ILE A 79 -11.54 3.07 -0.54
N LEU A 80 -12.56 3.26 -1.39
CA LEU A 80 -12.52 2.81 -2.79
C LEU A 80 -11.42 3.53 -3.57
N LEU A 81 -11.22 4.83 -3.36
CA LEU A 81 -10.11 5.56 -3.97
C LEU A 81 -8.75 5.02 -3.49
N ALA A 82 -8.61 4.71 -2.19
CA ALA A 82 -7.39 4.09 -1.68
C ALA A 82 -7.13 2.71 -2.31
N ALA A 83 -8.20 1.91 -2.47
CA ALA A 83 -8.13 0.61 -3.14
C ALA A 83 -7.75 0.74 -4.61
N MET A 84 -8.23 1.76 -5.33
CA MET A 84 -7.81 2.02 -6.72
C MET A 84 -6.31 2.34 -6.83
N VAL A 85 -5.75 3.12 -5.88
CA VAL A 85 -4.31 3.37 -5.81
C VAL A 85 -3.54 2.07 -5.50
N ALA A 86 -4.09 1.23 -4.64
CA ALA A 86 -3.50 -0.06 -4.29
C ALA A 86 -3.47 -1.01 -5.50
N VAL A 87 -4.57 -1.10 -6.25
CA VAL A 87 -4.69 -1.92 -7.46
C VAL A 87 -3.73 -1.45 -8.54
N SER A 88 -3.58 -0.13 -8.75
CA SER A 88 -2.63 0.37 -9.76
C SER A 88 -1.18 -0.03 -9.45
N ARG A 89 -0.80 -0.16 -8.17
CA ARG A 89 0.54 -0.67 -7.79
C ARG A 89 0.78 -2.13 -8.14
N VAL A 90 -0.27 -2.95 -8.16
CA VAL A 90 -0.19 -4.34 -8.61
C VAL A 90 -0.23 -4.41 -10.14
N ASP A 91 -1.11 -3.63 -10.77
CA ASP A 91 -1.30 -3.58 -12.23
C ASP A 91 -0.05 -3.08 -12.96
N ASP A 92 0.64 -2.08 -12.41
CA ASP A 92 1.89 -1.57 -12.96
C ASP A 92 3.10 -2.54 -12.75
N TYR A 93 2.88 -3.76 -12.23
CA TYR A 93 3.89 -4.78 -11.89
C TYR A 93 5.00 -4.31 -10.92
N TRP A 94 4.76 -3.20 -10.21
CA TRP A 94 5.76 -2.64 -9.28
C TRP A 94 5.79 -3.35 -7.94
N HIS A 95 4.63 -3.85 -7.49
CA HIS A 95 4.45 -4.49 -6.20
C HIS A 95 3.75 -5.83 -6.34
N HIS A 96 4.13 -6.79 -5.50
CA HIS A 96 3.32 -7.98 -5.33
C HIS A 96 2.09 -7.64 -4.49
N TRP A 97 1.03 -8.43 -4.64
CA TRP A 97 -0.20 -8.24 -3.88
C TRP A 97 0.02 -8.27 -2.36
N GLN A 98 1.03 -9.01 -1.86
CA GLN A 98 1.39 -9.05 -0.44
C GLN A 98 1.91 -7.69 0.06
N ASP A 99 2.71 -6.99 -0.75
CA ASP A 99 3.26 -5.68 -0.43
C ASP A 99 2.14 -4.66 -0.24
N VAL A 100 1.14 -4.73 -1.13
CA VAL A 100 -0.04 -3.87 -1.15
C VAL A 100 -0.97 -4.20 0.03
N PHE A 101 -1.23 -5.48 0.28
CA PHE A 101 -2.05 -5.91 1.42
C PHE A 101 -1.45 -5.48 2.77
N ALA A 102 -0.15 -5.72 2.97
CA ALA A 102 0.55 -5.30 4.19
C ALA A 102 0.55 -3.77 4.33
N GLY A 103 0.78 -3.04 3.24
CA GLY A 103 0.70 -1.58 3.22
C GLY A 103 -0.69 -1.07 3.64
N GLY A 104 -1.76 -1.64 3.06
CA GLY A 104 -3.14 -1.29 3.40
C GLY A 104 -3.49 -1.57 4.85
N LEU A 105 -3.06 -2.71 5.40
CA LEU A 105 -3.26 -3.06 6.80
C LEU A 105 -2.58 -2.06 7.74
N ILE A 106 -1.31 -1.71 7.48
CA ILE A 106 -0.57 -0.70 8.25
C ILE A 106 -1.30 0.65 8.20
N GLY A 107 -1.69 1.09 7.01
CA GLY A 107 -2.40 2.36 6.82
C GLY A 107 -3.72 2.42 7.59
N LEU A 108 -4.55 1.37 7.50
CA LEU A 108 -5.83 1.31 8.20
C LEU A 108 -5.68 1.24 9.73
N VAL A 109 -4.69 0.50 10.23
CA VAL A 109 -4.42 0.42 11.68
C VAL A 109 -4.00 1.79 12.21
N VAL A 110 -3.08 2.48 11.54
CA VAL A 110 -2.65 3.82 11.93
C VAL A 110 -3.80 4.82 11.85
N ALA A 111 -4.58 4.80 10.76
CA ALA A 111 -5.75 5.67 10.61
C ALA A 111 -6.76 5.46 11.75
N SER A 112 -7.06 4.21 12.08
CA SER A 112 -8.02 3.86 13.12
C SER A 112 -7.50 4.26 14.50
N PHE A 113 -6.22 4.02 14.80
CA PHE A 113 -5.60 4.46 16.04
C PHE A 113 -5.66 5.99 16.18
N CYS A 114 -5.23 6.73 15.15
CA CYS A 114 -5.29 8.19 15.16
C CYS A 114 -6.71 8.74 15.28
N TYR A 115 -7.69 8.11 14.64
CA TYR A 115 -9.08 8.55 14.75
C TYR A 115 -9.69 8.24 16.12
N LEU A 116 -9.38 7.09 16.72
CA LEU A 116 -9.96 6.67 18.01
C LEU A 116 -9.28 7.31 19.21
N GLN A 117 -8.04 7.79 19.05
CA GLN A 117 -7.29 8.45 20.11
C GLN A 117 -7.82 9.87 20.42
N PHE A 118 -8.49 10.53 19.47
CA PHE A 118 -8.96 11.92 19.56
C PHE A 118 -10.48 12.00 19.40
#